data_AF-A0AAV4P2I9-F1
#
_entry.id   AF-A0AAV4P2I9-F1
#
_cell.length_a   1.000
_cell.length_b   1.000
_cell.length_c   1.000
_cell.angle_alpha   90.00
_cell.angle_beta   90.00
_cell.angle_gamma   90.00
#
_symmetry.space_group_name_H-M   'P 1'
#
loop_
_entity.id
_entity.type
_entity.pdbx_description
1 polymer ?
#
loop_
_entity_poly.entity_id
_entity_poly.type
_entity_poly.pdbx_seq_one_letter_code
_entity_poly.pdbx_strand_id
1 'polypeptide(L)'
;MEVDNQLDDSFDASVYPDLLPIYYRRLFPFSLYYKWLKYDDDKFFINREFSFTLKDDVYLRYQSFKDEEDMKKEVIQKCPFKIDIGAVFSCRPSDQRTASNFHPLEKELVFDIDMTDYDEVRTCCSGADIDFGFKHLLWVYSGRRGIHCWVCDKEARELSPAARSAIVEYLSVVKGGEYKAKKVHLPETLHPSLKTPENCDKVIAMCIDPNILFLKMKDSKSSQAKWEIMHQIDDAILMKGFKNRSKHFITEVKFQLCYPRLDINVTKGLNHLLKAPFCVHPKTGRVCVPIDIKSVDSFNPFTVPTISSLCKEIDDYDASIKESENMDEEQRSIATKIEDCNKTSLRKSIEIFRKFVKNLG
;
A
#
# COMPACT_ATOMS: atom_id res chain seq x y z
N MET A 1 -32.39 2.93 -8.10
CA MET A 1 -31.37 4.00 -8.08
C MET A 1 -30.33 3.61 -9.09
N GLU A 2 -30.29 4.36 -10.19
CA GLU A 2 -29.32 4.22 -11.27
C GLU A 2 -27.92 4.38 -10.67
N VAL A 3 -27.08 3.35 -10.85
CA VAL A 3 -25.66 3.44 -10.54
C VAL A 3 -25.06 4.18 -11.72
N ASP A 4 -24.62 5.40 -11.45
CA ASP A 4 -23.95 6.28 -12.39
C ASP A 4 -22.68 5.59 -12.90
N ASN A 5 -22.78 4.97 -14.07
CA ASN A 5 -21.69 4.33 -14.81
C ASN A 5 -20.89 5.42 -15.54
N GLN A 6 -20.32 6.36 -14.80
CA GLN A 6 -19.48 7.41 -15.38
C GLN A 6 -18.09 7.43 -14.73
N LEU A 7 -17.09 7.35 -15.62
CA LEU A 7 -15.64 7.43 -15.42
C LEU A 7 -14.88 6.11 -15.24
N ASP A 8 -15.04 5.17 -16.18
CA ASP A 8 -13.90 4.39 -16.67
C ASP A 8 -13.21 5.19 -17.78
N ASP A 9 -12.54 6.28 -17.42
CA ASP A 9 -11.52 6.87 -18.30
C ASP A 9 -10.35 5.87 -18.31
N SER A 10 -10.44 4.88 -19.20
CA SER A 10 -9.41 3.87 -19.35
C SER A 10 -8.14 4.57 -19.79
N PHE A 11 -7.18 4.72 -18.88
CA PHE A 11 -5.87 5.30 -19.17
C PHE A 11 -5.26 4.62 -20.41
N ASP A 12 -4.94 5.42 -21.44
CA ASP A 12 -4.26 4.91 -22.62
C ASP A 12 -2.80 4.58 -22.26
N ALA A 13 -2.51 3.29 -22.09
CA ALA A 13 -1.16 2.84 -21.76
C ALA A 13 -0.13 3.13 -22.87
N SER A 14 -0.56 3.45 -24.10
CA SER A 14 0.35 3.76 -25.21
C SER A 14 1.08 5.09 -25.02
N VAL A 15 0.49 6.06 -24.31
CA VAL A 15 1.13 7.37 -24.04
C VAL A 15 2.10 7.33 -22.85
N TYR A 16 2.07 6.24 -22.06
CA TYR A 16 2.90 6.10 -20.86
C TYR A 16 4.40 6.34 -21.10
N PRO A 17 5.05 5.78 -22.15
CA PRO A 17 6.48 5.98 -22.39
C PRO A 17 6.86 7.44 -22.70
N ASP A 18 5.95 8.22 -23.27
CA ASP A 18 6.19 9.62 -23.65
C ASP A 18 6.01 10.57 -22.46
N LEU A 19 5.09 10.24 -21.56
CA LEU A 19 4.80 11.04 -20.37
C LEU A 19 5.79 10.78 -19.22
N LEU A 20 6.28 9.55 -19.08
CA LEU A 20 7.17 9.14 -17.98
C LEU A 20 8.47 9.98 -17.87
N PRO A 21 9.16 10.35 -18.95
CA PRO A 21 10.30 11.27 -18.89
C PRO A 21 9.93 12.65 -18.33
N ILE A 22 8.75 13.19 -18.65
CA ILE A 22 8.29 14.48 -18.13
C ILE A 22 8.05 14.37 -16.64
N TYR A 23 7.36 13.31 -16.21
CA TYR A 23 7.09 13.03 -14.81
C TYR A 23 8.37 12.95 -13.97
N TYR A 24 9.37 12.17 -14.42
CA TYR A 24 10.64 12.09 -13.70
C TYR A 24 11.41 13.41 -13.70
N ARG A 25 11.41 14.19 -14.79
CA ARG A 25 12.14 15.46 -14.81
C ARG A 25 11.53 16.53 -13.91
N ARG A 26 10.21 16.58 -13.80
CA ARG A 26 9.49 17.72 -13.21
C ARG A 26 8.78 17.40 -11.91
N LEU A 27 8.22 16.21 -11.76
CA LEU A 27 7.20 15.94 -10.72
C LEU A 27 7.66 14.94 -9.66
N PHE A 28 8.58 14.03 -9.99
CA PHE A 28 9.06 13.03 -9.04
C PHE A 28 9.87 13.67 -7.89
N PRO A 29 9.55 13.40 -6.62
CA PRO A 29 10.07 14.16 -5.48
C PRO A 29 11.43 13.65 -4.98
N PHE A 30 12.49 13.75 -5.80
CA PHE A 30 13.83 13.25 -5.48
C PHE A 30 14.37 13.76 -4.13
N SER A 31 14.19 15.04 -3.82
CA SER A 31 14.69 15.60 -2.56
C SER A 31 14.02 14.99 -1.32
N LEU A 32 12.71 14.72 -1.40
CA LEU A 32 12.01 14.04 -0.30
C LEU A 32 12.42 12.57 -0.20
N TYR A 33 12.69 11.92 -1.34
CA TYR A 33 13.22 10.56 -1.40
C TYR A 33 14.57 10.43 -0.72
N TYR A 34 15.51 11.32 -1.06
CA TYR A 34 16.83 11.34 -0.47
C TYR A 34 16.74 11.57 1.04
N LYS A 35 15.96 12.57 1.48
CA LYS A 35 15.74 12.87 2.91
C LYS A 35 15.09 11.72 3.67
N TRP A 36 14.13 11.02 3.06
CA TRP A 36 13.51 9.84 3.66
C TRP A 36 14.51 8.70 3.87
N LEU A 37 15.21 8.32 2.80
CA LEU A 37 15.95 7.06 2.76
C LEU A 37 17.37 7.16 3.33
N LYS A 38 17.89 8.38 3.49
CA LYS A 38 19.15 8.63 4.21
C LYS A 38 19.00 8.61 5.73
N TYR A 39 17.77 8.82 6.24
CA TYR A 39 17.54 9.01 7.68
C TYR A 39 18.55 10.01 8.28
N ASP A 40 19.36 9.57 9.24
CA ASP A 40 20.38 10.33 9.96
C ASP A 40 21.81 10.18 9.39
N ASP A 41 22.05 9.25 8.45
CA ASP A 41 23.38 9.01 7.85
C ASP A 41 23.26 8.71 6.34
N ASP A 42 23.96 9.49 5.51
CA ASP A 42 23.98 9.33 4.05
C ASP A 42 24.40 7.91 3.61
N LYS A 43 25.12 7.14 4.45
CA LYS A 43 25.40 5.73 4.21
C LYS A 43 24.16 4.86 4.03
N PHE A 44 23.05 5.16 4.72
CA PHE A 44 21.79 4.43 4.53
C PHE A 44 21.29 4.55 3.09
N PHE A 45 21.43 5.73 2.49
CA PHE A 45 21.06 5.97 1.10
C PHE A 45 22.05 5.33 0.13
N ILE A 46 23.35 5.52 0.37
CA ILE A 46 24.43 5.01 -0.49
C ILE A 46 24.40 3.48 -0.60
N ASN A 47 24.11 2.79 0.50
CA ASN A 47 24.07 1.33 0.55
C ASN A 47 22.65 0.77 0.33
N ARG A 48 21.66 1.61 -0.03
CA ARG A 48 20.30 1.17 -0.33
C ARG A 48 20.23 0.51 -1.69
N GLU A 49 19.60 -0.66 -1.76
CA GLU A 49 19.23 -1.26 -3.03
C GLU A 49 17.97 -0.60 -3.60
N PHE A 50 18.03 -0.28 -4.89
CA PHE A 50 16.89 -0.04 -5.75
C PHE A 50 16.88 -1.07 -6.87
N SER A 51 15.69 -1.43 -7.35
CA SER A 51 15.54 -2.13 -8.63
C SER A 51 14.70 -1.32 -9.60
N PHE A 52 15.04 -1.45 -10.88
CA PHE A 52 14.33 -0.84 -11.99
C PHE A 52 13.76 -1.92 -12.89
N THR A 53 12.48 -1.81 -13.22
CA THR A 53 11.91 -2.50 -14.38
C THR A 53 11.82 -1.49 -15.51
N LEU A 54 12.54 -1.72 -16.60
CA LEU A 54 12.53 -0.87 -17.78
C LEU A 54 11.44 -1.33 -18.77
N LYS A 55 11.41 -0.72 -19.96
CA LYS A 55 10.61 -1.19 -21.09
C LYS A 55 10.95 -2.67 -21.40
N ASP A 56 9.95 -3.40 -21.91
CA ASP A 56 10.06 -4.82 -22.25
C ASP A 56 10.40 -5.72 -21.04
N ASP A 57 10.00 -5.28 -19.85
CA ASP A 57 10.19 -5.97 -18.56
C ASP A 57 11.67 -6.30 -18.25
N VAL A 58 12.62 -5.54 -18.82
CA VAL A 58 14.05 -5.67 -18.48
C VAL A 58 14.25 -5.25 -17.03
N TYR A 59 14.67 -6.21 -16.21
CA TYR A 59 14.77 -6.06 -14.77
C TYR A 59 16.21 -5.87 -14.30
N LEU A 60 16.49 -4.76 -13.62
CA LEU A 60 17.79 -4.37 -13.11
C LEU A 60 17.76 -4.31 -11.59
N ARG A 61 18.48 -5.21 -10.91
CA ARG A 61 18.68 -5.19 -9.45
C ARG A 61 19.97 -4.50 -9.05
N TYR A 62 20.13 -4.33 -7.74
CA TYR A 62 21.36 -3.83 -7.13
C TYR A 62 21.79 -2.47 -7.69
N GLN A 63 20.81 -1.62 -8.02
CA GLN A 63 21.09 -0.21 -8.28
C GLN A 63 21.26 0.49 -6.92
N SER A 64 22.17 1.45 -6.86
CA SER A 64 22.41 2.28 -5.67
C SER A 64 22.99 3.61 -6.11
N PHE A 65 22.75 4.67 -5.33
CA PHE A 65 23.07 6.04 -5.71
C PHE A 65 23.88 6.72 -4.62
N LYS A 66 24.83 7.57 -5.02
CA LYS A 66 25.67 8.28 -4.03
C LYS A 66 24.91 9.40 -3.29
N ASP A 67 23.99 10.07 -3.98
CA ASP A 67 23.27 11.26 -3.50
C ASP A 67 21.98 11.50 -4.33
N GLU A 68 21.24 12.56 -3.99
CA GLU A 68 20.02 12.99 -4.70
C GLU A 68 20.24 13.22 -6.20
N GLU A 69 21.33 13.88 -6.57
CA GLU A 69 21.63 14.25 -7.96
C GLU A 69 21.96 13.03 -8.82
N ASP A 70 22.69 12.07 -8.25
CA ASP A 70 23.00 10.79 -8.89
C ASP A 70 21.74 9.96 -9.13
N MET A 71 20.86 9.86 -8.13
CA MET A 71 19.57 9.19 -8.27
C MET A 71 18.73 9.87 -9.35
N LYS A 72 18.63 11.19 -9.32
CA LYS A 72 17.87 11.98 -10.29
C LYS A 72 18.38 11.74 -11.71
N LYS A 73 19.69 11.83 -11.92
CA LYS A 73 20.33 11.58 -13.21
C LYS A 73 20.02 10.18 -13.73
N GLU A 74 20.24 9.15 -12.92
CA GLU A 74 20.06 7.75 -13.33
C GLU A 74 18.59 7.40 -13.60
N VAL A 75 17.66 7.89 -12.77
CA VAL A 75 16.21 7.68 -12.99
C VAL A 75 15.74 8.38 -14.26
N ILE A 76 16.18 9.62 -14.53
CA ILE A 76 15.83 10.34 -15.76
C ILE A 76 16.45 9.64 -16.98
N GLN A 77 17.69 9.17 -16.88
CA GLN A 77 18.40 8.52 -17.98
C GLN A 77 17.80 7.15 -18.33
N LYS A 78 17.51 6.32 -17.33
CA LYS A 78 16.99 4.96 -17.54
C LYS A 78 15.48 4.93 -17.74
N CYS A 79 14.77 5.95 -17.24
CA CYS A 79 13.31 6.09 -17.32
C CYS A 79 12.57 4.78 -16.95
N PRO A 80 12.74 4.28 -15.72
CA PRO A 80 12.21 2.98 -15.33
C PRO A 80 10.68 2.98 -15.25
N PHE A 81 10.02 1.95 -15.76
CA PHE A 81 8.56 1.80 -15.67
C PHE A 81 8.11 1.44 -14.24
N LYS A 82 8.98 0.79 -13.46
CA LYS A 82 8.78 0.49 -12.04
C LYS A 82 10.07 0.74 -11.28
N ILE A 83 9.96 1.29 -10.08
CA ILE A 83 11.05 1.41 -9.12
C ILE A 83 10.63 0.64 -7.87
N ASP A 84 11.48 -0.26 -7.40
CA ASP A 84 11.29 -0.94 -6.11
C ASP A 84 12.47 -0.60 -5.19
N ILE A 85 12.20 -0.54 -3.88
CA ILE A 85 13.19 -0.23 -2.84
C ILE A 85 13.45 -1.50 -2.04
N GLY A 86 14.73 -1.78 -1.80
CA GLY A 86 15.23 -2.95 -1.08
C GLY A 86 15.90 -2.59 0.25
N ALA A 87 16.74 -3.50 0.73
CA ALA A 87 17.48 -3.33 1.98
C ALA A 87 18.61 -2.29 1.86
N VAL A 88 19.07 -1.81 3.01
CA VAL A 88 20.42 -1.26 3.17
C VAL A 88 21.39 -2.41 3.37
N PHE A 89 22.46 -2.43 2.57
CA PHE A 89 23.46 -3.49 2.58
C PHE A 89 24.75 -3.09 3.32
N SER A 90 25.59 -4.09 3.58
CA SER A 90 26.94 -3.92 4.14
C SER A 90 27.88 -3.04 3.30
N CYS A 91 27.61 -2.93 1.99
CA CYS A 91 28.30 -2.07 1.04
C CYS A 91 27.35 -1.66 -0.09
N ARG A 92 27.82 -0.83 -1.01
CA ARG A 92 27.02 -0.38 -2.17
C ARG A 92 26.52 -1.57 -3.00
N PRO A 93 25.21 -1.71 -3.20
CA PRO A 93 24.65 -2.74 -4.08
C PRO A 93 25.27 -2.78 -5.48
N SER A 94 25.60 -1.63 -6.07
CA SER A 94 26.27 -1.57 -7.38
C SER A 94 27.60 -2.34 -7.44
N ASP A 95 28.26 -2.51 -6.30
CA ASP A 95 29.60 -3.10 -6.18
C ASP A 95 29.53 -4.59 -5.74
N GLN A 96 28.33 -5.17 -5.65
CA GLN A 96 28.10 -6.51 -5.09
C GLN A 96 28.94 -7.62 -5.73
N ARG A 97 29.26 -7.51 -7.01
CA ARG A 97 30.06 -8.51 -7.74
C ARG A 97 31.52 -8.58 -7.29
N THR A 98 32.04 -7.49 -6.74
CA THR A 98 33.42 -7.36 -6.27
C THR A 98 33.53 -7.34 -4.75
N ALA A 99 32.41 -7.25 -4.04
CA ALA A 99 32.36 -7.21 -2.59
C ALA A 99 32.68 -8.58 -1.98
N SER A 100 33.60 -8.61 -1.01
CA SER A 100 33.93 -9.82 -0.25
C SER A 100 32.84 -10.22 0.75
N ASN A 101 32.03 -9.26 1.20
CA ASN A 101 30.95 -9.48 2.15
C ASN A 101 29.75 -8.59 1.81
N PHE A 102 28.73 -9.19 1.17
CA PHE A 102 27.53 -8.51 0.70
C PHE A 102 26.27 -9.14 1.29
N HIS A 103 25.66 -8.47 2.26
CA HIS A 103 24.44 -8.94 2.92
C HIS A 103 23.58 -7.75 3.40
N PRO A 104 22.25 -7.93 3.52
CA PRO A 104 21.38 -6.89 4.05
C PRO A 104 21.64 -6.66 5.54
N LEU A 105 21.57 -5.40 5.96
CA LEU A 105 21.68 -4.98 7.36
C LEU A 105 20.32 -4.58 7.90
N GLU A 106 19.63 -3.68 7.19
CA GLU A 106 18.39 -3.07 7.65
C GLU A 106 17.41 -2.89 6.49
N LYS A 107 16.11 -2.94 6.80
CA LYS A 107 15.05 -2.53 5.88
C LYS A 107 13.81 -2.18 6.65
N GLU A 108 13.07 -1.18 6.21
CA GLU A 108 11.72 -0.89 6.69
C GLU A 108 10.90 -2.19 6.78
N LEU A 109 10.16 -2.35 7.89
CA LEU A 109 9.15 -3.40 7.99
C LEU A 109 7.99 -2.99 7.09
N VAL A 110 7.66 -3.85 6.13
CA VAL A 110 6.67 -3.53 5.10
C VAL A 110 5.51 -4.49 5.11
N PHE A 111 4.32 -3.98 4.85
CA PHE A 111 3.11 -4.78 4.67
C PHE A 111 2.53 -4.46 3.30
N ASP A 112 2.14 -5.50 2.56
CA ASP A 112 1.41 -5.39 1.31
C ASP A 112 0.04 -6.03 1.50
N ILE A 113 -1.01 -5.25 1.22
CA ILE A 113 -2.41 -5.65 1.30
C ILE A 113 -3.00 -5.41 -0.08
N ASP A 114 -3.12 -6.47 -0.89
CA ASP A 114 -3.78 -6.42 -2.19
C ASP A 114 -5.24 -6.88 -2.07
N MET A 115 -6.14 -6.16 -2.72
CA MET A 115 -7.56 -6.53 -2.80
C MET A 115 -7.79 -7.88 -3.51
N THR A 116 -6.85 -8.42 -4.31
CA THR A 116 -6.96 -9.80 -4.84
C THR A 116 -7.00 -10.84 -3.76
N ASP A 117 -6.31 -10.60 -2.65
CA ASP A 117 -6.35 -11.53 -1.55
C ASP A 117 -7.78 -11.67 -1.02
N TYR A 118 -8.66 -10.71 -1.28
CA TYR A 118 -10.07 -10.71 -0.91
C TYR A 118 -11.02 -11.07 -2.07
N ASP A 119 -10.53 -11.53 -3.22
CA ASP A 119 -11.39 -11.86 -4.36
C ASP A 119 -12.40 -12.96 -4.03
N GLU A 120 -12.02 -13.89 -3.16
CA GLU A 120 -12.98 -14.83 -2.60
C GLU A 120 -14.11 -14.10 -1.87
N VAL A 121 -13.82 -13.01 -1.14
CA VAL A 121 -14.70 -12.41 -0.10
C VAL A 121 -15.36 -11.05 -0.25
N ARG A 122 -15.06 -10.31 -1.30
CA ARG A 122 -15.42 -8.90 -1.45
C ARG A 122 -16.87 -8.61 -1.89
N THR A 123 -17.47 -7.60 -1.23
CA THR A 123 -18.53 -6.72 -1.78
C THR A 123 -18.34 -5.22 -1.46
N CYS A 124 -17.52 -4.80 -0.46
CA CYS A 124 -16.92 -3.45 -0.24
C CYS A 124 -16.30 -3.35 1.20
N CYS A 125 -15.21 -2.59 1.46
CA CYS A 125 -14.54 -2.48 2.81
C CYS A 125 -13.68 -1.20 3.05
N SER A 126 -13.40 -0.87 4.34
CA SER A 126 -12.39 0.09 4.88
C SER A 126 -11.78 -0.34 6.25
N GLY A 127 -10.60 0.23 6.62
CA GLY A 127 -10.02 0.32 8.00
C GLY A 127 -8.63 -0.34 8.26
N ALA A 128 -7.66 0.37 8.88
CA ALA A 128 -6.31 -0.15 9.25
C ALA A 128 -5.63 0.60 10.44
N ASP A 129 -5.32 -0.08 11.54
CA ASP A 129 -4.40 0.40 12.61
C ASP A 129 -3.62 -0.77 13.25
N ILE A 130 -2.44 -0.54 13.89
CA ILE A 130 -1.48 -1.61 14.31
C ILE A 130 -0.96 -1.43 15.78
N ASP A 131 -0.94 -2.52 16.57
CA ASP A 131 -0.71 -2.56 18.04
C ASP A 131 0.75 -2.45 18.57
N PHE A 132 1.79 -2.28 17.73
CA PHE A 132 3.20 -2.46 18.14
C PHE A 132 3.93 -1.21 18.67
N GLY A 133 3.24 -0.07 18.81
CA GLY A 133 3.84 1.16 19.31
C GLY A 133 4.78 1.89 18.32
N PHE A 134 4.90 1.38 17.10
CA PHE A 134 5.58 2.06 15.99
C PHE A 134 4.94 3.41 15.70
N LYS A 135 5.75 4.42 15.40
CA LYS A 135 5.33 5.81 15.24
C LYS A 135 5.42 6.30 13.80
N HIS A 136 6.35 5.74 13.03
CA HIS A 136 6.70 6.24 11.70
C HIS A 136 6.16 5.32 10.61
N LEU A 137 4.84 5.34 10.42
CA LEU A 137 4.14 4.54 9.41
C LEU A 137 3.80 5.40 8.19
N LEU A 138 4.27 4.97 7.02
CA LEU A 138 3.89 5.56 5.73
C LEU A 138 3.00 4.58 4.96
N TRP A 139 1.71 4.90 4.88
CA TRP A 139 0.76 4.18 4.05
C TRP A 139 0.75 4.75 2.63
N VAL A 140 0.73 3.88 1.63
CA VAL A 140 0.92 4.24 0.22
C VAL A 140 -0.05 3.44 -0.63
N TYR A 141 -0.77 4.11 -1.52
CA TYR A 141 -1.57 3.43 -2.53
C TYR A 141 -0.69 2.74 -3.57
N SER A 142 -0.98 1.49 -3.91
CA SER A 142 -0.21 0.68 -4.89
C SER A 142 -0.29 1.16 -6.34
N GLY A 143 -1.18 2.12 -6.64
CA GLY A 143 -1.51 2.61 -7.98
C GLY A 143 -2.65 1.85 -8.67
N ARG A 144 -3.18 0.76 -8.06
CA ARG A 144 -4.29 -0.01 -8.64
C ARG A 144 -5.34 -0.45 -7.63
N ARG A 145 -5.00 -1.35 -6.71
CA ARG A 145 -6.00 -2.07 -5.89
C ARG A 145 -5.53 -2.48 -4.50
N GLY A 146 -4.25 -2.34 -4.19
CA GLY A 146 -3.71 -2.57 -2.86
C GLY A 146 -3.15 -1.31 -2.21
N ILE A 147 -2.71 -1.46 -0.98
CA ILE A 147 -1.96 -0.47 -0.21
C ILE A 147 -0.72 -1.10 0.38
N HIS A 148 0.34 -0.31 0.51
CA HIS A 148 1.59 -0.69 1.16
C HIS A 148 1.75 0.12 2.44
N CYS A 149 2.25 -0.50 3.51
CA CYS A 149 2.71 0.19 4.70
C CYS A 149 4.23 0.09 4.80
N TRP A 150 4.90 1.20 5.04
CA TRP A 150 6.33 1.28 5.36
C TRP A 150 6.49 1.73 6.80
N VAL A 151 6.85 0.82 7.70
CA VAL A 151 7.19 1.13 9.09
C VAL A 151 8.67 1.47 9.16
N CYS A 152 8.95 2.73 9.44
CA CYS A 152 10.25 3.36 9.29
C CYS A 152 10.98 3.60 10.62
N ASP A 153 10.39 3.24 11.77
CA ASP A 153 11.05 3.30 13.07
C ASP A 153 12.38 2.53 13.05
N LYS A 154 13.41 3.04 13.74
CA LYS A 154 14.74 2.41 13.78
C LYS A 154 14.66 0.96 14.25
N GLU A 155 13.94 0.72 15.34
CA GLU A 155 13.70 -0.63 15.86
C GLU A 155 13.00 -1.56 14.85
N ALA A 156 12.12 -1.04 14.00
CA ALA A 156 11.46 -1.81 12.95
C ALA A 156 12.43 -2.16 11.80
N ARG A 157 13.36 -1.25 11.48
CA ARG A 157 14.37 -1.47 10.43
C ARG A 157 15.38 -2.55 10.80
N GLU A 158 15.74 -2.61 12.07
CA GLU A 158 16.72 -3.55 12.65
C GLU A 158 16.12 -4.94 12.96
N LEU A 159 14.80 -5.13 12.79
CA LEU A 159 14.17 -6.43 13.07
C LEU A 159 14.79 -7.57 12.25
N SER A 160 15.15 -8.64 12.96
CA SER A 160 15.59 -9.88 12.34
C SER A 160 14.45 -10.56 11.54
N PRO A 161 14.76 -11.42 10.56
CA PRO A 161 13.74 -12.18 9.84
C PRO A 161 12.80 -12.99 10.76
N ALA A 162 13.32 -13.49 11.89
CA ALA A 162 12.53 -14.21 12.89
C ALA A 162 11.53 -13.27 13.60
N ALA A 163 11.96 -12.06 13.99
CA ALA A 163 11.09 -11.07 14.62
C ALA A 163 10.02 -10.54 13.64
N ARG A 164 10.40 -10.30 12.37
CA ARG A 164 9.45 -9.96 11.30
C ARG A 164 8.41 -11.07 11.10
N SER A 165 8.87 -12.32 11.08
CA SER A 165 7.97 -13.48 11.00
C SER A 165 6.99 -13.51 12.18
N ALA A 166 7.46 -13.28 13.40
CA ALA A 166 6.61 -13.26 14.59
C ALA A 166 5.55 -12.15 14.54
N ILE A 167 5.92 -10.94 14.09
CA ILE A 167 4.98 -9.82 13.92
C ILE A 167 3.91 -10.17 12.88
N VAL A 168 4.32 -10.70 11.73
CA VAL A 168 3.37 -11.08 10.68
C VAL A 168 2.47 -12.22 11.14
N GLU A 169 3.01 -13.21 11.86
CA GLU A 169 2.23 -14.32 12.40
C GLU A 169 1.24 -13.86 13.46
N TYR A 170 1.60 -12.86 14.26
CA TYR A 170 0.72 -12.20 15.22
C TYR A 170 -0.43 -11.47 14.52
N LEU A 171 -0.13 -10.72 13.46
CA LEU A 171 -1.13 -10.01 12.66
C LEU A 171 -1.93 -10.97 11.76
N SER A 172 -1.39 -12.13 11.39
CA SER A 172 -2.06 -13.05 10.46
C SER A 172 -3.14 -13.86 11.17
N VAL A 173 -4.37 -13.36 11.12
CA VAL A 173 -5.56 -14.06 11.65
C VAL A 173 -6.14 -15.06 10.65
N VAL A 174 -6.11 -14.73 9.36
CA VAL A 174 -6.66 -15.55 8.28
C VAL A 174 -5.56 -16.46 7.71
N LYS A 175 -5.69 -17.79 7.88
CA LYS A 175 -4.70 -18.79 7.44
C LYS A 175 -5.31 -19.90 6.59
N GLY A 176 -4.84 -20.06 5.35
CA GLY A 176 -5.20 -21.15 4.44
C GLY A 176 -5.44 -20.71 3.00
N GLY A 177 -5.10 -21.57 2.04
CA GLY A 177 -5.29 -21.31 0.59
C GLY A 177 -6.72 -21.58 0.10
N GLU A 178 -6.92 -21.48 -1.22
CA GLU A 178 -8.23 -21.57 -1.90
C GLU A 178 -9.03 -22.84 -1.56
N TYR A 179 -8.34 -23.95 -1.32
CA TYR A 179 -8.98 -25.24 -1.00
C TYR A 179 -9.49 -25.35 0.44
N LYS A 180 -9.28 -24.33 1.29
CA LYS A 180 -9.68 -24.35 2.71
C LYS A 180 -10.86 -23.40 2.95
N ALA A 181 -12.05 -23.96 3.15
CA ALA A 181 -13.28 -23.19 3.39
C ALA A 181 -13.25 -22.36 4.69
N LYS A 182 -12.68 -22.90 5.78
CA LYS A 182 -12.52 -22.22 7.07
C LYS A 182 -11.05 -21.85 7.31
N LYS A 183 -10.76 -20.55 7.35
CA LYS A 183 -9.39 -20.01 7.43
C LYS A 183 -9.08 -19.32 8.77
N VAL A 184 -10.10 -19.09 9.61
CA VAL A 184 -9.92 -18.49 10.94
C VAL A 184 -10.29 -19.51 12.02
N HIS A 185 -9.41 -19.65 13.00
CA HIS A 185 -9.60 -20.49 14.18
C HIS A 185 -9.16 -19.67 15.40
N LEU A 186 -10.11 -19.25 16.25
CA LEU A 186 -9.80 -18.42 17.41
C LEU A 186 -9.69 -19.28 18.68
N PRO A 187 -8.73 -18.98 19.58
CA PRO A 187 -8.61 -19.67 20.87
C PRO A 187 -9.76 -19.30 21.83
N GLU A 188 -9.94 -20.06 22.91
CA GLU A 188 -11.02 -19.81 23.89
C GLU A 188 -10.95 -18.41 24.50
N THR A 189 -9.76 -17.92 24.81
CA THR A 189 -9.53 -16.55 25.30
C THR A 189 -9.02 -15.70 24.15
N LEU A 190 -9.81 -14.72 23.73
CA LEU A 190 -9.42 -13.79 22.66
C LEU A 190 -8.36 -12.82 23.14
N HIS A 191 -7.32 -12.64 22.32
CA HIS A 191 -6.38 -11.55 22.50
C HIS A 191 -7.12 -10.20 22.35
N PRO A 192 -6.80 -9.15 23.15
CA PRO A 192 -7.46 -7.85 23.09
C PRO A 192 -7.58 -7.22 21.68
N SER A 193 -6.62 -7.49 20.79
CA SER A 193 -6.56 -6.98 19.40
C SER A 193 -7.65 -7.53 18.46
N LEU A 194 -8.48 -8.48 18.92
CA LEU A 194 -9.38 -9.28 18.08
C LEU A 194 -10.88 -9.10 18.39
N LYS A 195 -11.36 -7.87 18.57
CA LYS A 195 -12.78 -7.60 18.91
C LYS A 195 -13.50 -6.66 17.92
N THR A 196 -13.84 -7.07 16.69
CA THR A 196 -14.67 -6.22 15.79
C THR A 196 -15.59 -6.98 14.78
N PRO A 197 -16.74 -6.40 14.33
CA PRO A 197 -17.72 -6.93 13.34
C PRO A 197 -17.42 -6.60 11.86
N GLU A 198 -17.63 -7.49 10.86
CA GLU A 198 -18.85 -7.56 10.00
C GLU A 198 -18.72 -8.59 8.82
N ASN A 199 -19.81 -8.77 8.04
CA ASN A 199 -20.03 -9.49 6.76
C ASN A 199 -20.56 -10.95 6.81
N CYS A 200 -21.45 -11.34 5.87
CA CYS A 200 -22.47 -12.38 6.14
C CYS A 200 -22.58 -13.57 5.16
N ASP A 201 -22.20 -13.45 3.89
CA ASP A 201 -22.67 -14.47 2.91
C ASP A 201 -21.77 -15.69 2.73
N LYS A 202 -20.48 -15.60 3.07
CA LYS A 202 -19.56 -16.76 3.07
C LYS A 202 -19.52 -17.56 4.35
N VAL A 203 -20.31 -17.11 5.29
CA VAL A 203 -20.37 -17.66 6.63
C VAL A 203 -21.09 -19.00 6.66
N ILE A 204 -22.02 -19.19 5.73
CA ILE A 204 -22.86 -20.37 5.65
C ILE A 204 -22.01 -21.65 5.51
N ALA A 205 -20.88 -21.58 4.81
CA ALA A 205 -19.94 -22.70 4.65
C ALA A 205 -19.10 -23.02 5.91
N MET A 206 -19.07 -22.12 6.90
CA MET A 206 -18.26 -22.25 8.12
C MET A 206 -19.06 -22.80 9.31
N CYS A 207 -20.38 -23.00 9.15
CA CYS A 207 -21.28 -23.46 10.20
C CYS A 207 -21.17 -24.96 10.49
N ILE A 208 -21.54 -25.32 11.72
CA ILE A 208 -21.50 -26.69 12.28
C ILE A 208 -22.61 -27.58 11.72
N ASP A 209 -23.63 -26.99 11.10
CA ASP A 209 -24.53 -27.68 10.19
C ASP A 209 -24.97 -26.73 9.07
N PRO A 210 -24.26 -26.75 7.92
CA PRO A 210 -24.60 -25.94 6.76
C PRO A 210 -26.04 -26.12 6.32
N ASN A 211 -26.65 -27.29 6.56
CA ASN A 211 -28.01 -27.59 6.12
C ASN A 211 -29.07 -26.87 6.96
N ILE A 212 -28.90 -26.82 8.29
CA ILE A 212 -29.83 -26.09 9.17
C ILE A 212 -29.79 -24.58 8.86
N LEU A 213 -28.58 -24.04 8.67
CA LEU A 213 -28.41 -22.62 8.37
C LEU A 213 -28.99 -22.28 6.99
N PHE A 214 -28.69 -23.10 5.99
CA PHE A 214 -29.23 -22.98 4.64
C PHE A 214 -30.77 -23.00 4.65
N LEU A 215 -31.38 -23.97 5.35
CA LEU A 215 -32.83 -24.10 5.43
C LEU A 215 -33.51 -22.89 6.09
N LYS A 216 -32.86 -22.25 7.07
CA LYS A 216 -33.39 -21.06 7.76
C LYS A 216 -33.14 -19.75 7.00
N MET A 217 -32.09 -19.68 6.18
CA MET A 217 -31.74 -18.48 5.41
C MET A 217 -32.31 -18.46 3.99
N LYS A 218 -32.79 -19.60 3.46
CA LYS A 218 -33.24 -19.74 2.07
C LYS A 218 -34.32 -18.72 1.67
N ASP A 219 -35.17 -18.33 2.62
CA ASP A 219 -36.31 -17.42 2.39
C ASP A 219 -35.95 -15.95 2.68
N SER A 220 -34.73 -15.67 3.16
CA SER A 220 -34.27 -14.32 3.51
C SER A 220 -33.71 -13.57 2.31
N LYS A 221 -34.24 -12.37 2.05
CA LYS A 221 -33.94 -11.58 0.84
C LYS A 221 -32.74 -10.63 0.95
N SER A 222 -32.21 -10.39 2.14
CA SER A 222 -31.10 -9.44 2.38
C SER A 222 -29.99 -10.06 3.22
N SER A 223 -28.73 -9.68 2.98
CA SER A 223 -27.59 -10.09 3.80
C SER A 223 -27.74 -9.69 5.28
N GLN A 224 -28.41 -8.56 5.57
CA GLN A 224 -28.74 -8.14 6.94
C GLN A 224 -29.66 -9.15 7.65
N ALA A 225 -30.79 -9.51 7.05
CA ALA A 225 -31.69 -10.52 7.61
C ALA A 225 -31.00 -11.88 7.81
N LYS A 226 -30.12 -12.29 6.88
CA LYS A 226 -29.31 -13.51 7.03
C LYS A 226 -28.36 -13.40 8.22
N TRP A 227 -27.71 -12.26 8.42
CA TRP A 227 -26.84 -12.00 9.57
C TRP A 227 -27.56 -12.14 10.91
N GLU A 228 -28.75 -11.57 11.02
CA GLU A 228 -29.57 -11.63 12.24
C GLU A 228 -29.99 -13.07 12.57
N ILE A 229 -30.42 -13.84 11.57
CA ILE A 229 -30.75 -15.27 11.71
C ILE A 229 -29.53 -16.06 12.22
N MET A 230 -28.35 -15.73 11.72
CA MET A 230 -27.12 -16.39 12.11
C MET A 230 -26.75 -16.14 13.57
N HIS A 231 -26.87 -14.88 14.03
CA HIS A 231 -26.70 -14.53 15.43
C HIS A 231 -27.67 -15.30 16.33
N GLN A 232 -28.95 -15.35 15.97
CA GLN A 232 -29.97 -16.08 16.75
C GLN A 232 -29.67 -17.58 16.83
N ILE A 233 -29.18 -18.18 15.74
CA ILE A 233 -28.79 -19.60 15.73
C ILE A 233 -27.55 -19.80 16.59
N ASP A 234 -26.56 -18.91 16.51
CA ASP A 234 -25.34 -19.00 17.30
C ASP A 234 -25.64 -18.96 18.81
N ASP A 235 -26.49 -18.02 19.23
CA ASP A 235 -26.97 -17.87 20.61
C ASP A 235 -27.74 -19.12 21.09
N ALA A 236 -28.67 -19.62 20.27
CA ALA A 236 -29.45 -20.81 20.60
C ALA A 236 -28.59 -22.07 20.75
N ILE A 237 -27.51 -22.18 19.96
CA ILE A 237 -26.56 -23.29 20.06
C ILE A 237 -25.66 -23.12 21.30
N LEU A 238 -25.28 -21.88 21.68
CA LEU A 238 -24.50 -21.62 22.90
C LEU A 238 -25.28 -22.08 24.14
N MET A 239 -26.57 -21.74 24.21
CA MET A 239 -27.44 -22.15 25.31
C MET A 239 -27.61 -23.67 25.42
N LYS A 240 -27.52 -24.40 24.30
CA LYS A 240 -27.70 -25.86 24.25
C LYS A 240 -26.44 -26.68 24.51
N GLY A 241 -25.27 -26.04 24.67
CA GLY A 241 -24.03 -26.71 25.09
C GLY A 241 -23.49 -27.75 24.10
N PHE A 242 -23.66 -27.52 22.79
CA PHE A 242 -23.12 -28.42 21.76
C PHE A 242 -21.59 -28.59 21.90
N LYS A 243 -21.11 -29.84 21.98
CA LYS A 243 -19.68 -30.16 22.06
C LYS A 243 -19.00 -29.96 20.69
N ASN A 244 -17.73 -29.53 20.70
CA ASN A 244 -16.86 -29.30 19.52
C ASN A 244 -17.14 -28.03 18.67
N ARG A 245 -17.75 -26.98 19.25
CA ARG A 245 -17.92 -25.69 18.57
C ARG A 245 -16.98 -24.59 19.07
N SER A 246 -16.62 -23.66 18.18
CA SER A 246 -16.01 -22.39 18.60
C SER A 246 -17.04 -21.53 19.32
N LYS A 247 -16.65 -20.96 20.47
CA LYS A 247 -17.45 -19.96 21.20
C LYS A 247 -17.41 -18.59 20.51
N HIS A 248 -16.51 -18.41 19.53
CA HIS A 248 -16.26 -17.16 18.82
C HIS A 248 -16.69 -17.23 17.36
N PHE A 249 -17.65 -18.09 17.01
CA PHE A 249 -18.04 -18.36 15.63
C PHE A 249 -18.32 -17.07 14.82
N ILE A 250 -19.15 -16.19 15.36
CA ILE A 250 -19.44 -14.89 14.74
C ILE A 250 -18.17 -14.05 14.54
N THR A 251 -17.24 -14.05 15.50
CA THR A 251 -15.96 -13.32 15.39
C THR A 251 -15.03 -13.94 14.34
N GLU A 252 -14.92 -15.26 14.27
CA GLU A 252 -14.13 -15.97 13.25
C GLU A 252 -14.59 -15.59 11.83
N VAL A 253 -15.90 -15.46 11.68
CA VAL A 253 -16.58 -15.05 10.46
C VAL A 253 -16.24 -13.63 10.06
N LYS A 254 -16.35 -12.69 10.99
CA LYS A 254 -16.02 -11.27 10.79
C LYS A 254 -14.58 -11.14 10.30
N PHE A 255 -13.67 -11.90 10.91
CA PHE A 255 -12.27 -11.87 10.50
C PHE A 255 -11.99 -12.52 9.17
N GLN A 256 -12.62 -13.65 8.84
CA GLN A 256 -12.39 -14.26 7.54
C GLN A 256 -12.78 -13.31 6.39
N LEU A 257 -13.73 -12.41 6.63
CA LEU A 257 -14.29 -11.53 5.61
C LEU A 257 -13.63 -10.16 5.57
N CYS A 258 -13.34 -9.57 6.72
CA CYS A 258 -12.87 -8.18 6.81
C CYS A 258 -11.42 -8.04 7.27
N TYR A 259 -10.85 -9.05 7.93
CA TYR A 259 -9.51 -8.92 8.50
C TYR A 259 -8.44 -8.89 7.39
N PRO A 260 -7.39 -8.05 7.52
CA PRO A 260 -6.30 -7.97 6.56
C PRO A 260 -5.65 -9.31 6.24
N ARG A 261 -5.57 -9.59 4.93
CA ARG A 261 -4.74 -10.66 4.39
C ARG A 261 -3.39 -10.01 4.06
N LEU A 262 -2.35 -10.50 4.72
CA LEU A 262 -0.99 -9.98 4.56
C LEU A 262 -0.22 -10.92 3.65
N ASP A 263 0.46 -10.40 2.63
CA ASP A 263 1.48 -11.18 1.94
C ASP A 263 2.69 -11.35 2.88
N ILE A 264 2.73 -12.52 3.51
CA ILE A 264 3.72 -12.86 4.52
C ILE A 264 5.15 -12.82 3.95
N ASN A 265 5.33 -13.14 2.68
CA ASN A 265 6.66 -13.22 2.08
C ASN A 265 7.27 -11.83 1.87
N VAL A 266 6.42 -10.82 1.64
CA VAL A 266 6.83 -9.41 1.50
C VAL A 266 7.41 -8.89 2.81
N THR A 267 6.82 -9.27 3.94
CA THR A 267 7.21 -8.74 5.25
C THR A 267 8.40 -9.46 5.88
N LYS A 268 8.56 -10.77 5.67
CA LYS A 268 9.59 -11.60 6.34
C LYS A 268 11.02 -11.26 5.92
N GLY A 269 11.25 -11.05 4.62
CA GLY A 269 12.59 -10.97 4.04
C GLY A 269 13.18 -9.56 4.09
N LEU A 270 14.41 -9.42 4.61
CA LEU A 270 15.18 -8.18 4.50
C LEU A 270 15.53 -7.83 3.05
N ASN A 271 15.69 -8.82 2.17
CA ASN A 271 16.00 -8.61 0.75
C ASN A 271 14.76 -8.42 -0.15
N HIS A 272 13.57 -8.39 0.45
CA HIS A 272 12.34 -8.21 -0.33
C HIS A 272 12.27 -6.79 -0.88
N LEU A 273 11.98 -6.68 -2.17
CA LEU A 273 11.82 -5.44 -2.90
C LEU A 273 10.35 -5.06 -2.94
N LEU A 274 10.02 -3.83 -2.55
CA LEU A 274 8.65 -3.34 -2.61
C LEU A 274 8.59 -2.04 -3.42
N LYS A 275 7.53 -1.91 -4.23
CA LYS A 275 7.33 -0.76 -5.11
C LYS A 275 7.43 0.54 -4.35
N ALA A 276 8.26 1.44 -4.86
CA ALA A 276 8.49 2.74 -4.27
C ALA A 276 7.21 3.60 -4.29
N PRO A 277 6.99 4.43 -3.26
CA PRO A 277 6.05 5.55 -3.35
C PRO A 277 6.25 6.40 -4.62
N PHE A 278 5.24 7.15 -5.04
CA PHE A 278 5.29 8.02 -6.22
C PHE A 278 5.69 7.33 -7.55
N CYS A 279 5.83 6.00 -7.61
CA CYS A 279 5.88 5.29 -8.89
C CYS A 279 4.56 5.47 -9.64
N VAL A 280 4.62 5.49 -10.97
CA VAL A 280 3.42 5.49 -11.79
C VAL A 280 3.07 4.04 -12.14
N HIS A 281 1.81 3.66 -11.97
CA HIS A 281 1.37 2.32 -12.31
C HIS A 281 1.09 2.21 -13.82
N PRO A 282 1.82 1.37 -14.59
CA PRO A 282 1.85 1.45 -16.06
C PRO A 282 0.51 1.12 -16.73
N LYS A 283 -0.37 0.35 -16.07
CA LYS A 283 -1.70 0.01 -16.64
C LYS A 283 -2.81 0.99 -16.28
N THR A 284 -2.62 1.82 -15.25
CA THR A 284 -3.68 2.72 -14.75
C THR A 284 -3.27 4.19 -14.87
N GLY A 285 -1.99 4.46 -15.12
CA GLY A 285 -1.42 5.81 -15.11
C GLY A 285 -1.38 6.45 -13.73
N ARG A 286 -1.96 5.84 -12.68
CA ARG A 286 -2.09 6.44 -11.35
C ARG A 286 -0.75 6.45 -10.62
N VAL A 287 -0.50 7.54 -9.91
CA VAL A 287 0.68 7.68 -9.04
C VAL A 287 0.46 6.91 -7.72
N CYS A 288 1.50 6.24 -7.23
CA CYS A 288 1.50 5.51 -5.96
C CYS A 288 1.62 6.48 -4.78
N VAL A 289 0.54 7.20 -4.48
CA VAL A 289 0.56 8.32 -3.54
C VAL A 289 0.49 7.88 -2.06
N PRO A 290 1.16 8.59 -1.14
CA PRO A 290 0.92 8.45 0.29
C PRO A 290 -0.52 8.76 0.68
N ILE A 291 -1.03 8.02 1.68
CA ILE A 291 -2.37 8.13 2.22
C ILE A 291 -2.28 8.72 3.63
N ASP A 292 -3.10 9.73 3.91
CA ASP A 292 -3.24 10.23 5.28
C ASP A 292 -4.19 9.33 6.06
N ILE A 293 -3.63 8.61 7.03
CA ILE A 293 -4.38 7.65 7.84
C ILE A 293 -5.50 8.32 8.65
N LYS A 294 -5.32 9.59 9.03
CA LYS A 294 -6.34 10.34 9.78
C LYS A 294 -7.60 10.63 8.97
N SER A 295 -7.50 10.54 7.65
CA SER A 295 -8.59 10.79 6.71
C SER A 295 -8.79 9.61 5.74
N VAL A 296 -8.41 8.40 6.15
CA VAL A 296 -8.42 7.19 5.29
C VAL A 296 -9.80 6.84 4.75
N ASP A 297 -10.88 7.08 5.51
CA ASP A 297 -12.26 6.83 5.05
C ASP A 297 -12.66 7.75 3.88
N SER A 298 -11.96 8.87 3.69
CA SER A 298 -12.15 9.77 2.56
C SER A 298 -11.23 9.47 1.36
N PHE A 299 -10.33 8.50 1.49
CA PHE A 299 -9.41 8.13 0.42
C PHE A 299 -10.18 7.40 -0.70
N ASN A 300 -10.17 7.99 -1.90
CA ASN A 300 -10.79 7.40 -3.08
C ASN A 300 -9.69 7.03 -4.12
N PRO A 301 -9.47 5.73 -4.39
CA PRO A 301 -8.43 5.29 -5.33
C PRO A 301 -8.70 5.68 -6.80
N PHE A 302 -9.95 6.04 -7.13
CA PHE A 302 -10.36 6.44 -8.47
C PHE A 302 -10.08 7.91 -8.77
N THR A 303 -9.94 8.75 -7.74
CA THR A 303 -9.58 10.17 -7.89
C THR A 303 -8.09 10.44 -7.72
N VAL A 304 -7.27 9.39 -7.56
CA VAL A 304 -5.81 9.53 -7.49
C VAL A 304 -5.30 10.04 -8.85
N PRO A 305 -4.44 11.07 -8.87
CA PRO A 305 -3.98 11.67 -10.11
C PRO A 305 -3.24 10.67 -11.00
N THR A 306 -3.46 10.80 -12.31
CA THR A 306 -2.75 10.02 -13.33
C THR A 306 -1.60 10.82 -13.90
N ILE A 307 -0.62 10.15 -14.49
CA ILE A 307 0.49 10.82 -15.18
C ILE A 307 -0.01 11.73 -16.29
N SER A 308 -1.06 11.34 -17.03
CA SER A 308 -1.67 12.18 -18.06
C SER A 308 -2.27 13.47 -17.48
N SER A 309 -3.02 13.38 -16.38
CA SER A 309 -3.60 14.57 -15.76
C SER A 309 -2.50 15.49 -15.21
N LEU A 310 -1.46 14.94 -14.60
CA LEU A 310 -0.36 15.72 -14.03
C LEU A 310 0.49 16.41 -15.10
N CYS A 311 0.80 15.72 -16.20
CA CYS A 311 1.50 16.32 -17.33
C CYS A 311 0.66 17.43 -17.99
N LYS A 312 -0.66 17.25 -18.09
CA LYS A 312 -1.54 18.31 -18.57
C LYS A 312 -1.58 19.51 -17.63
N GLU A 313 -1.73 19.29 -16.33
CA GLU A 313 -1.77 20.37 -15.34
C GLU A 313 -0.50 21.21 -15.34
N ILE A 314 0.68 20.60 -15.53
CA ILE A 314 1.93 21.34 -15.56
C ILE A 314 2.09 22.16 -16.86
N ASP A 315 1.64 21.62 -18.00
CA ASP A 315 1.64 22.34 -19.27
C ASP A 315 0.66 23.52 -19.25
N ASP A 316 -0.54 23.30 -18.71
CA ASP A 316 -1.57 24.34 -18.53
C ASP A 316 -1.06 25.45 -17.58
N TYR A 317 -0.37 25.09 -16.48
CA TYR A 317 0.24 26.06 -15.58
C TYR A 317 1.30 26.89 -16.32
N ASP A 318 2.23 26.27 -17.05
CA ASP A 318 3.27 26.98 -17.77
C ASP A 318 2.71 27.90 -18.87
N ALA A 319 1.63 27.49 -19.54
CA ALA A 319 0.90 28.32 -20.49
C ALA A 319 0.29 29.55 -19.81
N SER A 320 -0.36 29.37 -18.65
CA SER A 320 -0.98 30.47 -17.90
C SER A 320 0.02 31.55 -17.48
N ILE A 321 1.24 31.15 -17.10
CA ILE A 321 2.31 32.10 -16.73
C ILE A 321 2.83 32.86 -17.95
N LYS A 322 2.87 32.21 -19.13
CA LYS A 322 3.29 32.85 -20.38
C LYS A 322 2.26 33.86 -20.88
N GLU A 323 0.98 33.51 -20.83
CA GLU A 323 -0.15 34.29 -21.35
C GLU A 323 -0.59 35.44 -20.43
N SER A 324 -0.18 35.45 -19.16
CA SER A 324 -0.54 36.51 -18.23
C SER A 324 0.28 37.79 -18.46
N GLU A 325 -0.20 38.63 -19.39
CA GLU A 325 0.38 39.94 -19.74
C GLU A 325 0.33 40.96 -18.58
N ASN A 326 -0.60 40.78 -17.64
CA ASN A 326 -0.81 41.69 -16.49
C ASN A 326 -0.05 41.28 -15.21
N MET A 327 0.70 40.17 -15.22
CA MET A 327 1.53 39.77 -14.08
C MET A 327 2.80 40.61 -14.02
N ASP A 328 3.02 41.29 -12.89
CA ASP A 328 4.28 41.99 -12.63
C ASP A 328 5.48 41.00 -12.51
N GLU A 329 6.70 41.53 -12.65
CA GLU A 329 7.93 40.72 -12.62
C GLU A 329 8.12 39.96 -11.30
N GLU A 330 7.63 40.51 -10.18
CA GLU A 330 7.74 39.91 -8.86
C GLU A 330 6.83 38.68 -8.72
N GLN A 331 5.57 38.81 -9.13
CA GLN A 331 4.59 37.72 -9.19
C GLN A 331 5.08 36.60 -10.12
N ARG A 332 5.65 36.94 -11.27
CA ARG A 332 6.21 35.96 -12.22
C ARG A 332 7.43 35.23 -11.64
N SER A 333 8.29 35.93 -10.90
CA SER A 333 9.43 35.34 -10.18
C SER A 333 8.98 34.38 -9.07
N ILE A 334 7.94 34.74 -8.31
CA ILE A 334 7.37 33.87 -7.27
C ILE A 334 6.76 32.62 -7.90
N ALA A 335 5.94 32.78 -8.94
CA ALA A 335 5.24 31.67 -9.60
C ALA A 335 6.19 30.66 -10.25
N THR A 336 7.35 31.10 -10.75
CA THR A 336 8.37 30.23 -11.35
C THR A 336 9.22 29.50 -10.32
N LYS A 337 9.37 30.05 -9.10
CA LYS A 337 10.08 29.41 -7.98
C LYS A 337 9.28 28.31 -7.25
N ILE A 338 7.98 28.23 -7.48
CA ILE A 338 7.15 27.15 -6.93
C ILE A 338 7.65 25.82 -7.52
N GLU A 339 7.94 24.86 -6.65
CA GLU A 339 8.29 23.49 -7.05
C GLU A 339 7.17 22.88 -7.91
N ASP A 340 7.52 22.26 -9.04
CA ASP A 340 6.56 21.81 -10.05
C ASP A 340 5.48 20.88 -9.51
N CYS A 341 5.83 19.98 -8.59
CA CYS A 341 4.85 19.08 -7.96
C CYS A 341 3.75 19.85 -7.19
N ASN A 342 4.03 21.05 -6.67
CA ASN A 342 3.06 21.89 -5.96
C ASN A 342 2.13 22.68 -6.89
N LYS A 343 2.40 22.67 -8.22
CA LYS A 343 1.55 23.27 -9.26
C LYS A 343 0.45 22.33 -9.75
N THR A 344 0.49 21.07 -9.29
CA THR A 344 -0.37 19.98 -9.76
C THR A 344 -1.21 19.41 -8.62
N SER A 345 -2.16 18.55 -8.96
CA SER A 345 -2.96 17.75 -8.04
C SER A 345 -2.13 16.78 -7.19
N LEU A 346 -0.85 16.57 -7.53
CA LEU A 346 0.11 15.82 -6.70
C LEU A 346 0.47 16.52 -5.38
N ARG A 347 0.26 17.83 -5.29
CA ARG A 347 0.61 18.68 -4.13
C ARG A 347 0.16 18.08 -2.79
N LYS A 348 -1.09 17.64 -2.68
CA LYS A 348 -1.64 17.10 -1.42
C LYS A 348 -0.83 15.89 -0.94
N SER A 349 -0.50 14.98 -1.83
CA SER A 349 0.29 13.78 -1.53
C SER A 349 1.75 14.11 -1.19
N ILE A 350 2.32 15.13 -1.85
CA ILE A 350 3.65 15.66 -1.52
C ILE A 350 3.66 16.27 -0.11
N GLU A 351 2.62 17.01 0.28
CA GLU A 351 2.51 17.58 1.62
C GLU A 351 2.39 16.50 2.70
N ILE A 352 1.64 15.42 2.45
CA ILE A 352 1.58 14.25 3.35
C ILE A 352 2.98 13.65 3.51
N PHE A 353 3.68 13.41 2.40
CA PHE A 353 5.03 12.83 2.44
C PHE A 353 6.04 13.75 3.13
N ARG A 354 6.00 15.05 2.84
CA ARG A 354 6.88 16.06 3.46
C ARG A 354 6.69 16.10 4.97
N LYS A 355 5.44 16.04 5.46
CA LYS A 355 5.13 15.94 6.89
C LYS A 355 5.68 14.65 7.50
N PHE A 356 5.50 13.52 6.81
CA PHE A 356 6.05 12.23 7.24
C PHE A 356 7.57 12.28 7.37
N VAL A 357 8.28 12.70 6.31
CA VAL A 357 9.75 12.78 6.29
C VAL A 357 10.28 13.74 7.35
N LYS A 358 9.62 14.89 7.55
CA LYS A 358 9.98 15.83 8.62
C LYS A 358 9.90 15.20 10.01
N ASN A 359 8.98 14.26 10.22
CA ASN A 359 8.78 13.61 11.52
C ASN A 359 9.69 12.40 11.73
N LEU A 360 10.53 12.01 10.76
CA LEU A 360 11.50 10.91 10.91
C LEU A 360 12.78 11.32 11.64
N GLY A 361 13.10 12.62 11.64
CA GLY A 361 14.35 13.19 12.14
C GLY A 361 14.20 14.00 13.42
#